data_AF-A0A3C1SE30-F1
#
_entry.id   AF-A0A3C1SE30-F1
#
_cell.length_a   1.000
_cell.length_b   1.000
_cell.length_c   1.000
_cell.angle_alpha   90.00
_cell.angle_beta   90.00
_cell.angle_gamma   90.00
#
_symmetry.space_group_name_H-M   'P 1'
#
loop_
_entity.id
_entity.type
_entity.pdbx_description
1 polymer ?
#
loop_
_entity_poly.entity_id
_entity_poly.type
_entity_poly.pdbx_seq_one_letter_code
_entity_poly.pdbx_strand_id
1 'polypeptide(L)' 'MSQLSRSYHDELLKDLTDPQEAAAYLNAALEEGSAELFLIALRNIAEARNLKKHDENILLSDLIRILDNAGLRFMPNHA' A
#
# COMPACT_ATOMS: atom_id res chain seq x y z
N MET A 1 19.51 1.61 15.97
CA MET A 1 18.59 1.10 14.94
C MET A 1 19.35 0.06 14.14
N SER A 2 19.13 -1.21 14.45
CA SER A 2 19.90 -2.38 14.00
C SER A 2 19.68 -2.67 12.52
N GLN A 3 20.73 -3.11 11.81
CA GLN A 3 20.68 -3.50 10.38
C GLN A 3 19.52 -4.44 10.01
N LEU A 4 18.98 -5.17 10.98
CA LEU A 4 17.82 -6.06 10.85
C LEU A 4 16.55 -5.34 10.39
N SER A 5 16.29 -4.11 10.86
CA SER A 5 15.06 -3.39 10.51
C SER A 5 15.05 -2.88 9.06
N ARG A 6 16.23 -2.59 8.48
CA ARG A 6 16.35 -2.26 7.05
C ARG A 6 16.14 -3.51 6.19
N SER A 7 16.77 -4.63 6.56
CA SER A 7 16.60 -5.90 5.81
C SER A 7 15.14 -6.33 5.73
N TYR A 8 14.43 -6.26 6.85
CA TYR A 8 13.01 -6.60 6.90
C TYR A 8 12.15 -5.67 6.04
N HIS A 9 12.45 -4.36 6.06
CA HIS A 9 11.72 -3.41 5.24
C HIS A 9 12.00 -3.60 3.74
N ASP A 10 13.26 -3.84 3.36
CA ASP A 10 13.64 -4.09 1.96
C ASP A 10 13.02 -5.38 1.41
N GLU A 11 12.90 -6.43 2.23
CA GLU A 11 12.20 -7.67 1.90
C GLU A 11 10.71 -7.43 1.74
N LEU A 12 10.08 -6.73 2.69
CA LEU A 12 8.67 -6.34 2.58
C LEU A 12 8.40 -5.56 1.29
N LEU A 13 9.25 -4.60 0.93
CA LEU A 13 9.08 -3.83 -0.31
C LEU A 13 9.21 -4.71 -1.56
N LYS A 14 10.02 -5.77 -1.55
CA LYS A 14 10.07 -6.75 -2.66
C LYS A 14 8.78 -7.53 -2.76
N ASP A 15 8.26 -8.04 -1.65
CA ASP A 15 7.04 -8.83 -1.63
C ASP A 15 5.84 -8.00 -2.11
N LEU A 16 5.76 -6.74 -1.68
CA LEU A 16 4.70 -5.80 -2.08
C LEU A 16 4.75 -5.35 -3.55
N THR A 17 5.73 -5.82 -4.34
CA THR A 17 5.66 -5.67 -5.80
C THR A 17 4.60 -6.59 -6.41
N ASP A 18 4.36 -7.76 -5.81
CA ASP A 18 3.28 -8.67 -6.19
C ASP A 18 1.91 -8.08 -5.79
N PRO A 19 0.97 -7.91 -6.75
CA PRO A 19 -0.38 -7.43 -6.43
C PRO A 19 -1.14 -8.28 -5.42
N GLN A 20 -0.89 -9.59 -5.34
CA GLN A 20 -1.58 -10.45 -4.37
C GLN A 20 -1.08 -10.21 -2.95
N GLU A 21 0.24 -10.14 -2.76
CA GLU A 21 0.86 -9.81 -1.48
C GLU A 21 0.47 -8.40 -1.02
N ALA A 22 0.47 -7.42 -1.93
CA ALA A 22 0.00 -6.07 -1.63
C ALA A 22 -1.47 -6.03 -1.18
N ALA A 23 -2.34 -6.84 -1.81
CA ALA A 23 -3.74 -6.95 -1.42
C ALA A 23 -3.91 -7.59 -0.04
N ALA A 24 -3.20 -8.69 0.22
CA ALA A 24 -3.21 -9.37 1.50
C ALA A 24 -2.73 -8.45 2.63
N TYR A 25 -1.64 -7.72 2.39
CA TYR A 25 -1.09 -6.77 3.36
C TYR A 25 -2.05 -5.61 3.66
N LEU A 26 -2.71 -5.06 2.64
CA LEU A 26 -3.69 -3.99 2.81
C LEU A 26 -4.96 -4.48 3.52
N ASN A 27 -5.42 -5.70 3.22
CA ASN A 27 -6.57 -6.32 3.89
C ASN A 27 -6.28 -6.60 5.37
N ALA A 28 -5.09 -7.13 5.70
CA ALA A 28 -4.68 -7.32 7.09
C ALA A 28 -4.72 -5.99 7.87
N ALA A 29 -4.28 -4.89 7.25
CA ALA A 29 -4.36 -3.57 7.87
C ALA A 29 -5.81 -3.05 8.05
N LEU A 30 -6.74 -3.43 7.16
CA LEU A 30 -8.17 -3.14 7.31
C LEU A 30 -8.82 -3.95 8.43
N GLU A 31 -8.47 -5.23 8.56
CA GLU A 31 -9.03 -6.14 9.59
C GLU A 31 -8.69 -5.69 11.01
N GLU A 32 -7.52 -5.08 11.20
CA GLU A 32 -7.12 -4.45 12.47
C GLU A 32 -7.96 -3.20 12.81
N GLY A 33 -8.77 -2.68 11.87
CA GLY A 33 -9.68 -1.55 12.10
C GLY A 33 -8.98 -0.22 12.37
N SER A 34 -7.66 -0.13 12.13
CA SER A 34 -6.86 1.06 12.36
C SER A 34 -6.57 1.81 11.07
N ALA A 35 -7.09 3.04 10.97
CA ALA A 35 -6.80 3.93 9.84
C ALA A 35 -5.30 4.23 9.71
N GLU A 36 -4.56 4.28 10.82
CA GLU A 36 -3.12 4.51 10.81
C GLU A 36 -2.37 3.33 10.17
N LEU A 37 -2.70 2.09 10.56
CA LEU A 37 -2.10 0.89 9.97
C LEU A 37 -2.42 0.78 8.47
N PHE A 38 -3.65 1.11 8.09
CA PHE A 38 -4.04 1.14 6.68
C PHE A 38 -3.21 2.13 5.87
N LEU A 39 -3.00 3.35 6.37
CA LEU A 39 -2.18 4.37 5.70
C LEU A 39 -0.70 3.99 5.63
N ILE A 40 -0.18 3.31 6.66
CA ILE A 40 1.18 2.75 6.65
C ILE A 40 1.29 1.68 5.55
N ALA A 41 0.33 0.75 5.50
CA ALA A 41 0.32 -0.30 4.49
C ALA A 41 0.28 0.26 3.06
N LEU A 42 -0.58 1.26 2.85
CA LEU A 42 -0.72 1.98 1.60
C LEU A 42 0.57 2.69 1.17
N ARG A 43 1.29 3.30 2.12
CA ARG A 43 2.59 3.93 1.86
C ARG A 43 3.64 2.92 1.44
N ASN A 44 3.72 1.78 2.13
CA ASN A 44 4.67 0.72 1.81
C ASN A 44 4.42 0.16 0.40
N ILE A 45 3.15 -0.03 0.02
CA ILE A 45 2.77 -0.46 -1.35
C ILE A 45 3.16 0.61 -2.39
N ALA A 46 2.94 1.89 -2.09
CA ALA A 46 3.33 2.98 -2.99
C ALA A 46 4.85 3.06 -3.19
N GLU A 47 5.61 2.86 -2.12
CA GLU A 47 7.07 2.81 -2.15
C GLU A 47 7.59 1.60 -2.95
N ALA A 48 7.08 0.40 -2.65
CA ALA A 48 7.43 -0.84 -3.35
C ALA A 48 7.25 -0.73 -4.87
N ARG A 49 6.18 -0.06 -5.28
CA ARG A 49 5.79 0.07 -6.68
C ARG A 49 6.36 1.28 -7.39
N ASN A 50 7.25 2.03 -6.74
CA ASN A 50 7.81 3.27 -7.26
C ASN A 50 6.72 4.21 -7.80
N LEU A 51 5.59 4.29 -7.10
CA LEU A 51 4.54 5.26 -7.40
C LEU A 51 5.14 6.62 -7.07
N LYS A 52 5.73 7.24 -8.09
CA LYS A 52 6.46 8.50 -7.96
C LYS A 52 5.54 9.51 -7.28
N LYS A 53 6.02 10.11 -6.19
CA LYS A 53 5.46 11.34 -5.64
C LYS A 53 5.50 12.40 -6.72
N HIS A 54 4.41 12.52 -7.45
CA HIS A 54 4.04 13.76 -8.12
C HIS A 54 3.03 14.39 -7.17
N ASP A 55 3.39 15.54 -6.62
CA ASP A 55 2.63 16.35 -5.67
C ASP A 55 2.61 15.94 -4.19
N GLU A 56 2.75 16.98 -3.37
CA GLU A 56 2.60 16.99 -1.91
C GLU A 56 1.13 16.92 -1.47
N ASN A 57 0.18 17.04 -2.42
CA ASN A 57 -1.25 16.88 -2.23
C ASN A 57 -1.77 15.73 -3.11
N ILE A 58 -1.82 14.51 -2.56
CA ILE A 58 -2.45 13.36 -3.21
C ILE A 58 -3.97 13.53 -3.09
N LEU A 59 -4.66 13.70 -4.21
CA LEU A 59 -6.13 13.70 -4.22
C LEU A 59 -6.67 12.26 -4.17
N LEU A 60 -7.90 12.09 -3.70
CA LEU A 60 -8.56 10.78 -3.66
C LEU A 60 -8.63 10.12 -5.05
N SER A 61 -8.78 10.92 -6.11
CA SER A 61 -8.73 10.44 -7.50
C SER A 61 -7.38 9.87 -7.88
N ASP A 62 -6.29 10.49 -7.43
CA ASP A 62 -4.94 9.97 -7.66
C ASP A 62 -4.74 8.68 -6.90
N LEU A 63 -5.25 8.61 -5.67
CA LEU A 63 -5.22 7.40 -4.87
C LEU A 63 -5.98 6.25 -5.54
N ILE A 64 -7.20 6.50 -6.04
CA ILE A 64 -7.99 5.49 -6.76
C ILE A 64 -7.24 4.99 -8.00
N ARG A 65 -6.60 5.88 -8.76
CA ARG A 65 -5.80 5.51 -9.93
C ARG A 65 -4.55 4.71 -9.56
N ILE A 66 -3.90 5.05 -8.45
CA ILE A 66 -2.76 4.33 -7.88
C ILE A 66 -3.18 2.92 -7.48
N LEU A 67 -4.32 2.79 -6.80
CA LEU A 67 -4.90 1.52 -6.37
C LEU A 67 -5.30 0.64 -7.56
N ASP A 68 -5.91 1.21 -8.59
CA ASP A 68 -6.29 0.48 -9.81
C ASP A 68 -5.06 -0.02 -10.58
N ASN A 69 -4.01 0.81 -10.75
CA ASN A 69 -2.72 0.37 -11.31
C ASN A 69 -2.03 -0.71 -10.47
N ALA A 70 -2.28 -0.70 -9.17
CA ALA A 70 -1.82 -1.70 -8.23
C ALA A 70 -2.63 -3.02 -8.31
N GLY A 71 -3.66 -3.11 -9.14
CA GLY A 71 -4.56 -4.26 -9.19
C GLY A 71 -5.49 -4.35 -7.96
N LEU A 72 -5.48 -3.34 -7.10
CA LEU A 72 -6.30 -3.22 -5.90
C LEU A 72 -7.59 -2.50 -6.28
N ARG A 73 -8.44 -3.21 -7.02
CA ARG A 73 -9.75 -2.69 -7.41
C ARG A 73 -10.66 -2.72 -6.20
N PHE A 74 -10.85 -1.57 -5.55
CA PHE A 74 -11.94 -1.37 -4.61
C PHE A 74 -13.25 -1.50 -5.40
N MET A 75 -13.93 -2.63 -5.27
CA MET A 75 -15.33 -2.73 -5.67
C MET A 75 -16.16 -2.17 -4.51
N PRO A 76 -16.64 -0.91 -4.59
CA PRO A 76 -17.60 -0.45 -3.60
C PRO A 76 -18.80 -1.38 -3.69
N ASN A 77 -19.11 -2.04 -2.58
CA ASN A 77 -20.36 -2.78 -2.45
C ASN A 77 -21.47 -1.75 -2.66
N HIS A 78 -22.17 -1.82 -3.80
CA HIS A 78 -23.43 -1.11 -3.98
C HIS A 78 -24.46 -1.82 -3.09
N ALA A 79 -24.53 -1.38 -1.84
CA ALA A 79 -25.67 -1.58 -0.96
C ALA A 79 -26.69 -0.47 -1.19
#